data_AF-A0A183DNZ9-F1
#
_entry.id   AF-A0A183DNZ9-F1
#
_cell.length_a   1.000
_cell.length_b   1.000
_cell.length_c   1.000
_cell.angle_alpha   90.00
_cell.angle_beta   90.00
_cell.angle_gamma   90.00
#
_symmetry.space_group_name_H-M   'P 1'
#
loop_
_entity.id
_entity.type
_entity.pdbx_description
1 polymer ?
#
loop_
_entity_poly.entity_id
_entity_poly.type
_entity_poly.pdbx_seq_one_letter_code
_entity_poly.pdbx_strand_id
1 'polypeptide(L)'
;MFVKSKGHINPIPFEEIFPDECFIGSFAKAPQLCASAARDLLSKMLELDPEKRISIDEAVRHPYVNVWFTDAEWNAPLPENRYDANNDLIERPIHEWKGYLLSFLQPFVNKENRFHSL
;
A
#
# COMPACT_ATOMS: atom_id res chain seq x y z
N MET A 1 24.49 -14.64 -4.38
CA MET A 1 24.10 -14.70 -5.81
C MET A 1 24.12 -13.28 -6.36
N PHE A 2 24.83 -13.01 -7.46
CA PHE A 2 24.87 -11.68 -8.07
C PHE A 2 23.81 -11.57 -9.17
N VAL A 3 22.95 -10.55 -9.14
CA VAL A 3 21.93 -10.31 -10.17
C VAL A 3 22.56 -10.19 -11.56
N LYS A 4 23.77 -9.61 -11.65
CA LYS A 4 24.53 -9.42 -12.89
C LYS A 4 25.01 -10.72 -13.56
N SER A 5 25.01 -11.84 -12.85
CA SER A 5 25.40 -13.14 -13.44
C SER A 5 24.23 -13.90 -14.06
N LYS A 6 23.01 -13.36 -13.97
CA LYS A 6 21.82 -13.91 -14.64
C LYS A 6 21.86 -13.51 -16.12
N GLY A 7 21.38 -14.39 -16.99
CA GLY A 7 21.22 -14.07 -18.41
C GLY A 7 20.28 -12.88 -18.63
N HIS A 8 20.49 -12.14 -19.70
CA HIS A 8 19.61 -11.04 -20.07
C HIS A 8 18.23 -11.57 -20.47
N ILE A 9 17.18 -10.97 -19.92
CA ILE A 9 15.79 -11.26 -20.29
C ILE A 9 15.28 -10.03 -21.05
N ASN A 10 14.78 -10.26 -22.26
CA ASN A 10 14.19 -9.20 -23.05
C ASN A 10 12.87 -8.74 -22.42
N PRO A 11 12.57 -7.42 -22.45
CA PRO A 11 11.31 -6.91 -21.95
C PRO A 11 10.14 -7.46 -22.78
N ILE A 12 9.08 -7.88 -22.10
CA ILE A 12 7.82 -8.29 -22.71
C ILE A 12 6.87 -7.08 -22.64
N PRO A 13 6.16 -6.71 -23.72
CA PRO A 13 5.20 -5.63 -23.70
C PRO A 13 4.09 -5.87 -22.67
N PHE A 14 3.58 -4.79 -22.05
CA PHE A 14 2.51 -4.91 -21.05
C PHE A 14 1.21 -5.47 -21.63
N GLU A 15 0.96 -5.28 -22.93
CA GLU A 15 -0.15 -5.87 -23.68
C GLU A 15 -0.09 -7.41 -23.73
N GLU A 16 1.12 -7.98 -23.73
CA GLU A 16 1.32 -9.43 -23.74
C GLU A 16 1.29 -10.01 -22.32
N ILE A 17 1.78 -9.25 -21.34
CA ILE A 17 1.70 -9.64 -19.91
C ILE A 17 0.25 -9.54 -19.40
N PHE A 18 -0.47 -8.49 -19.79
CA PHE A 18 -1.84 -8.19 -19.38
C PHE A 18 -2.71 -7.93 -20.62
N PRO A 19 -3.16 -9.00 -21.30
CA PRO A 19 -3.97 -8.85 -22.50
C PRO A 19 -5.39 -8.36 -22.16
N ASP A 20 -6.14 -7.93 -23.18
CA ASP A 20 -7.44 -7.27 -22.99
C ASP A 20 -8.47 -8.17 -22.30
N GLU A 21 -8.35 -9.49 -22.43
CA GLU A 21 -9.19 -10.48 -21.76
C GLU A 21 -9.06 -10.46 -20.23
N CYS A 22 -7.95 -9.92 -19.70
CA CYS A 22 -7.78 -9.72 -18.26
C CYS A 22 -8.63 -8.57 -17.71
N PHE A 23 -9.16 -7.69 -18.57
CA PHE A 23 -9.90 -6.51 -18.17
C PHE A 23 -11.38 -6.65 -18.56
N ILE A 24 -12.25 -6.42 -17.57
CA ILE A 24 -13.69 -6.46 -17.79
C ILE A 24 -14.10 -5.15 -18.47
N GLY A 25 -14.97 -5.26 -19.48
CA GLY A 25 -15.27 -4.25 -20.50
C GLY A 25 -15.66 -2.83 -20.03
N SER A 26 -15.84 -1.96 -21.03
CA SER A 26 -16.04 -0.51 -20.89
C SER A 26 -17.18 -0.12 -19.94
N PHE A 27 -16.86 0.70 -18.95
CA PHE A 27 -17.83 1.26 -18.01
C PHE A 27 -18.38 2.58 -18.55
N ALA A 28 -19.64 2.61 -19.00
CA ALA A 28 -20.24 3.83 -19.58
C ALA A 28 -20.26 5.04 -18.62
N LYS A 29 -20.31 4.80 -17.30
CA LYS A 29 -20.27 5.86 -16.28
C LYS A 29 -18.85 6.25 -15.85
N ALA A 30 -17.84 5.49 -16.28
CA ALA A 30 -16.45 5.69 -15.92
C ALA A 30 -15.53 5.24 -17.08
N PRO A 31 -15.49 5.99 -18.20
CA PRO A 31 -14.69 5.62 -19.38
C PRO A 31 -13.19 5.51 -19.11
N GLN A 32 -12.70 6.12 -18.03
CA GLN A 32 -11.32 6.02 -17.54
C GLN A 32 -10.99 4.65 -16.93
N LEU A 33 -12.00 3.84 -16.57
CA LEU A 33 -11.80 2.46 -16.10
C LEU A 33 -11.68 1.50 -17.29
N CYS A 34 -10.72 1.77 -18.17
CA CYS A 34 -10.48 0.97 -19.37
C CYS A 34 -9.17 0.17 -19.26
N ALA A 35 -9.04 -0.86 -20.10
CA ALA A 35 -7.85 -1.71 -20.13
C ALA A 35 -6.55 -0.93 -20.35
N SER A 36 -6.58 0.10 -21.21
CA SER A 36 -5.40 0.94 -21.48
C SER A 36 -4.97 1.75 -20.26
N ALA A 37 -5.92 2.38 -19.54
CA ALA A 37 -5.60 3.11 -18.31
C ALA A 37 -5.13 2.18 -17.19
N ALA A 38 -5.69 0.97 -17.10
CA ALA A 38 -5.23 -0.04 -16.15
C ALA A 38 -3.79 -0.49 -16.44
N ARG A 39 -3.48 -0.79 -17.71
CA ARG A 39 -2.13 -1.16 -18.16
C ARG A 39 -1.12 -0.05 -17.97
N ASP A 40 -1.49 1.20 -18.24
CA ASP A 40 -0.62 2.36 -18.02
C ASP A 40 -0.29 2.56 -16.53
N LEU A 41 -1.25 2.33 -15.63
CA LEU A 41 -0.96 2.36 -14.19
C LEU A 41 -0.01 1.22 -13.79
N LEU A 42 -0.28 0.00 -14.26
CA LEU A 42 0.55 -1.16 -13.97
C LEU A 42 1.98 -0.99 -14.48
N SER A 43 2.18 -0.40 -15.66
CA SER A 43 3.51 -0.18 -16.21
C SER A 43 4.34 0.78 -15.37
N LYS A 44 3.70 1.80 -14.79
CA LYS A 44 4.34 2.77 -13.90
C LYS A 44 4.58 2.22 -12.49
N MET A 45 3.74 1.28 -12.02
CA MET A 45 3.87 0.65 -10.70
C MET A 45 4.88 -0.52 -10.70
N LEU A 46 4.89 -1.33 -11.75
CA LEU A 46 5.76 -2.50 -11.91
C LEU A 46 7.14 -2.13 -12.50
N GLU A 47 7.61 -0.92 -12.21
CA GLU A 47 8.94 -0.45 -12.56
C GLU A 47 9.96 -1.04 -11.56
N LEU A 48 11.01 -1.69 -12.08
CA LEU A 48 12.05 -2.32 -11.27
C LEU A 48 12.91 -1.28 -10.54
N ASP A 49 13.17 -0.16 -11.20
CA ASP A 49 13.93 0.96 -10.66
C ASP A 49 13.02 1.79 -9.73
N PRO A 50 13.27 1.83 -8.41
CA PRO A 50 12.41 2.57 -7.49
C PRO A 50 12.39 4.07 -7.75
N GLU A 51 13.45 4.64 -8.34
CA GLU A 51 13.53 6.07 -8.65
C GLU A 51 12.66 6.45 -9.86
N LYS A 52 12.30 5.47 -10.71
CA LYS A 52 11.41 5.66 -11.85
C LYS A 52 9.98 5.20 -11.57
N ARG A 53 9.79 4.43 -10.51
CA ARG A 53 8.49 3.94 -10.09
C ARG A 53 7.61 5.11 -9.67
N ILE A 54 6.36 5.09 -10.12
CA ILE A 54 5.38 6.11 -9.75
C ILE A 54 5.26 6.26 -8.24
N SER A 55 5.22 7.50 -7.76
CA SER A 55 4.97 7.79 -6.35
C SER A 55 3.51 7.52 -5.98
N ILE A 56 3.23 7.39 -4.67
CA ILE A 56 1.86 7.23 -4.17
C ILE A 56 1.00 8.44 -4.57
N ASP A 57 1.58 9.63 -4.46
CA ASP A 57 1.00 10.90 -4.88
C ASP A 57 0.59 10.93 -6.36
N GLU A 58 1.42 10.41 -7.25
CA GLU A 58 1.10 10.34 -8.68
C GLU A 58 0.09 9.23 -8.98
N ALA A 59 0.21 8.08 -8.28
CA ALA A 59 -0.68 6.94 -8.46
C ALA A 59 -2.13 7.27 -8.05
N VAL A 60 -2.32 8.02 -6.97
CA VAL A 60 -3.67 8.40 -6.52
C VAL A 60 -4.35 9.37 -7.47
N ARG A 61 -3.57 10.24 -8.14
CA ARG A 61 -4.05 11.17 -9.17
C ARG A 61 -4.24 10.51 -10.55
N HIS A 62 -3.82 9.26 -10.71
CA HIS A 62 -3.92 8.54 -11.97
C HIS A 62 -5.41 8.38 -12.38
N PRO A 63 -5.77 8.57 -13.67
CA PRO A 63 -7.16 8.50 -14.13
C PRO A 63 -7.89 7.23 -13.69
N TYR A 64 -7.17 6.10 -13.61
CA TYR A 64 -7.72 4.82 -13.20
C TYR A 64 -8.10 4.74 -11.71
N VAL A 65 -7.41 5.48 -10.82
CA VAL A 65 -7.61 5.45 -9.36
C VAL A 65 -8.40 6.65 -8.86
N ASN A 66 -8.20 7.82 -9.49
CA ASN A 66 -8.75 9.10 -9.06
C ASN A 66 -10.29 9.14 -8.96
N VAL A 67 -11.00 8.18 -9.57
CA VAL A 67 -12.45 8.03 -9.42
C VAL A 67 -12.90 7.74 -7.98
N TRP A 68 -12.01 7.17 -7.18
CA TRP A 68 -12.25 6.85 -5.78
C TRP A 68 -11.53 7.80 -4.83
N PHE A 69 -10.79 8.78 -5.36
CA PHE A 69 -10.04 9.69 -4.52
C PHE A 69 -10.97 10.66 -3.79
N THR A 70 -10.77 10.78 -2.47
CA THR A 70 -11.41 11.81 -1.67
C THR A 70 -10.37 12.55 -0.82
N ASP A 71 -10.40 13.89 -0.85
CA ASP A 71 -9.47 14.71 -0.06
C ASP A 71 -9.58 14.46 1.44
N ALA A 72 -10.76 14.07 1.91
CA ALA A 72 -11.02 13.76 3.31
C ALA A 72 -10.27 12.50 3.77
N GLU A 73 -10.20 11.46 2.93
CA GLU A 73 -9.44 10.25 3.23
C GLU A 73 -7.93 10.48 3.09
N TRP A 74 -7.52 11.26 2.09
CA TRP A 74 -6.10 11.55 1.84
C TRP A 74 -5.46 12.40 2.94
N ASN A 75 -6.16 13.44 3.40
CA ASN A 75 -5.67 14.35 4.43
C ASN A 75 -6.12 13.96 5.84
N ALA A 76 -6.53 12.70 6.03
CA ALA A 76 -6.93 12.22 7.34
C ALA A 76 -5.76 12.38 8.35
N PRO A 77 -6.05 12.80 9.59
CA PRO A 77 -5.01 12.96 10.60
C PRO A 77 -4.35 11.61 10.88
N LEU A 78 -3.02 11.62 10.99
CA LEU A 78 -2.27 10.43 11.32
C LEU A 78 -2.63 9.94 12.72
N PRO A 79 -2.72 8.62 12.95
CA PRO A 79 -3.02 8.08 14.27
C PRO A 79 -1.93 8.46 15.27
N GLU A 80 -2.31 8.71 16.53
CA GLU A 80 -1.37 9.08 17.60
C GLU A 80 -0.33 7.98 17.88
N ASN A 81 -0.75 6.70 17.78
CA ASN A 81 0.10 5.54 18.00
C ASN A 81 0.83 5.12 16.72
N ARG A 82 1.78 5.94 16.28
CA ARG A 82 2.62 5.60 15.12
C ARG A 82 3.70 4.60 15.50
N TYR A 83 4.12 3.84 14.50
CA TYR A 83 5.34 3.06 14.59
C TYR A 83 6.51 4.01 14.90
N ASP A 84 7.26 3.69 15.95
CA ASP A 84 8.47 4.38 16.36
C ASP A 84 9.68 3.56 15.92
N ALA A 85 10.41 4.06 14.92
CA ALA A 85 11.60 3.38 14.38
C ALA A 85 12.71 3.18 15.43
N ASN A 86 12.70 3.96 16.53
CA ASN A 86 13.65 3.76 17.62
C ASN A 86 13.42 2.43 18.35
N ASN A 87 12.20 1.87 18.33
CA ASN A 87 11.93 0.58 18.95
C ASN A 87 12.72 -0.56 18.29
N ASP A 88 12.99 -0.48 16.99
CA ASP A 88 13.74 -1.52 16.27
C ASP A 88 15.25 -1.44 16.54
N LEU A 89 15.72 -0.30 17.02
CA LEU A 89 17.13 -0.07 17.37
C LEU A 89 17.44 -0.47 18.82
N ILE A 90 16.42 -0.71 19.65
CA ILE A 90 16.58 -1.01 21.06
C ILE A 90 16.38 -2.51 21.30
N GLU A 91 17.46 -3.21 21.64
CA GLU A 91 17.35 -4.57 22.17
C GLU A 91 16.79 -4.54 23.59
N ARG A 92 15.66 -5.22 23.80
CA ARG A 92 15.05 -5.40 25.12
C ARG A 92 14.96 -6.88 25.48
N PRO A 93 15.21 -7.26 26.74
CA PRO A 93 14.97 -8.62 27.21
C PRO A 93 13.47 -8.95 27.20
N ILE A 94 13.13 -10.24 27.08
CA ILE A 94 11.74 -10.73 26.91
C ILE A 94 10.78 -10.20 28.00
N HIS A 95 11.25 -10.08 29.24
CA HIS A 95 10.41 -9.61 30.34
C HIS A 95 10.01 -8.13 30.19
N GLU A 96 10.89 -7.29 29.63
CA GLU A 96 10.57 -5.89 29.33
C GLU A 96 9.61 -5.78 28.15
N TRP A 97 9.77 -6.60 27.11
CA TRP A 97 8.80 -6.67 26.01
C TRP A 97 7.40 -7.05 26.50
N LYS A 98 7.31 -8.03 27.40
CA LYS A 98 6.04 -8.42 28.01
C LYS A 98 5.41 -7.27 28.81
N GLY A 99 6.21 -6.53 29.58
CA GLY A 99 5.76 -5.36 30.31
C GLY A 99 5.25 -4.24 29.40
N TYR A 100 5.99 -3.94 28.33
CA TYR A 100 5.65 -2.92 27.33
C TYR A 100 4.36 -3.27 26.57
N LEU A 101 4.20 -4.53 26.15
CA LEU A 101 2.97 -4.99 25.51
C LEU A 101 1.78 -4.92 26.46
N LEU A 102 1.96 -5.32 27.73
CA LEU A 102 0.88 -5.27 28.71
C LEU A 102 0.42 -3.83 28.97
N SER A 103 1.36 -2.89 29.15
CA SER A 103 1.02 -1.47 29.34
C SER A 103 0.36 -0.86 28.11
N PHE A 104 0.79 -1.22 26.91
CA PHE A 104 0.14 -0.80 25.66
C PHE A 104 -1.31 -1.31 25.55
N LEU A 105 -1.59 -2.53 26.03
CA LEU A 105 -2.94 -3.14 25.94
C LEU A 105 -3.90 -2.65 27.04
N GLN A 106 -3.40 -2.18 28.18
CA GLN A 106 -4.24 -1.75 29.33
C GLN A 106 -5.36 -0.74 28.97
N PRO A 107 -5.13 0.30 28.15
CA PRO A 107 -6.17 1.24 27.75
C PRO A 107 -7.33 0.60 26.96
N PHE A 108 -7.04 -0.46 26.20
CA PHE A 108 -8.05 -1.18 25.41
C PHE A 108 -8.91 -2.09 26.29
N VAL A 109 -8.28 -2.85 27.18
CA VAL A 109 -8.96 -3.72 28.15
C VAL A 109 -9.86 -2.91 29.10
N ASN A 110 -9.38 -1.75 29.56
CA ASN A 110 -10.16 -0.88 30.45
C ASN A 110 -11.36 -0.22 29.74
N LYS A 111 -11.30 -0.02 28.42
CA LYS A 111 -12.45 0.45 27.64
C LYS A 111 -13.51 -0.63 27.50
N GLU A 112 -13.13 -1.87 27.20
CA GLU A 112 -14.05 -3.00 27.05
C GLU A 112 -14.84 -3.30 28.34
N ASN A 113 -14.18 -3.23 29.50
CA ASN A 113 -14.84 -3.37 30.81
C ASN A 113 -15.88 -2.26 31.12
N ARG A 114 -15.76 -1.07 30.52
CA ARG A 114 -16.76 0.01 30.66
C ARG A 114 -18.00 -0.19 29.79
N PHE A 115 -17.89 -0.93 28.68
CA PHE A 115 -19.05 -1.24 27.83
C PHE A 115 -19.89 -2.39 28.38
N HIS A 116 -19.30 -3.29 29.19
CA HIS A 116 -20.00 -4.40 29.84
C HIS A 116 -20.62 -4.05 31.21
N SER A 117 -20.47 -2.82 31.68
CA SER A 117 -21.00 -2.34 32.98
C SER A 117 -22.17 -1.34 32.85
N LEU A 118 -22.78 -1.26 31.67
CA LEU A 118 -24.07 -0.60 31.37
C LEU A 118 -25.09 -1.66 30.92
#